data_AF-A0A671EMX2-F1
#
_entry.id   AF-A0A671EMX2-F1
#
_cell.length_a   1.000
_cell.length_b   1.000
_cell.length_c   1.000
_cell.angle_alpha   90.00
_cell.angle_beta   90.00
_cell.angle_gamma   90.00
#
_symmetry.space_group_name_H-M   'P 1'
#
loop_
_entity.id
_entity.type
_entity.pdbx_description
1 polymer ?
#
loop_
_entity_poly.entity_id
_entity_poly.type
_entity_poly.pdbx_seq_one_letter_code
_entity_poly.pdbx_strand_id
1 'polypeptide(L)'
;MTLAAYKEKMKELPLVSLFCSCFLADPLNKSSYKYEADTVDLNWCVISDMEVIELNKCTSGQSFEVILKPPSFDGVPEFNASLPRRRDPSLEEIQKKLEAAEERRKYQEAELLKHLAEKREHEREVIQKAIEENNNFIKMAKEKLAQKMESNKENREAHLAAMLERLQEKVSSLGSERRLLGLFLLWQVMDLYSISGSKQPQAGMGVLLSGWVLNEFHGMVWEVIDKKH
;
A
#
# COMPACT_ATOMS: atom_id res chain seq x y z
N MET A 1 -30.13 66.32 18.97
CA MET A 1 -29.64 67.42 18.11
C MET A 1 -30.84 68.28 17.75
N THR A 2 -30.92 69.51 18.27
CA THR A 2 -32.04 70.42 17.91
C THR A 2 -31.83 70.94 16.49
N LEU A 3 -32.91 71.18 15.75
CA LEU A 3 -32.86 71.64 14.35
C LEU A 3 -32.04 72.94 14.20
N ALA A 4 -32.06 73.79 15.24
CA ALA A 4 -31.23 74.98 15.33
C ALA A 4 -29.71 74.68 15.33
N ALA A 5 -29.27 73.69 16.12
CA ALA A 5 -27.86 73.31 16.20
C ALA A 5 -27.34 72.66 14.90
N TYR A 6 -28.21 71.93 14.18
CA TYR A 6 -27.88 71.40 12.85
C TYR A 6 -27.73 72.51 11.81
N LYS A 7 -28.61 73.52 11.84
CA LYS A 7 -28.56 74.67 10.93
C LYS A 7 -27.27 75.49 11.09
N GLU A 8 -26.77 75.68 12.33
CA GLU A 8 -25.49 76.34 12.57
C GLU A 8 -24.31 75.53 12.04
N LYS A 9 -24.26 74.23 12.31
CA LYS A 9 -23.18 73.36 11.81
C LYS A 9 -23.07 73.33 10.30
N MET A 10 -24.19 73.47 9.59
CA MET A 10 -24.20 73.54 8.12
C MET A 10 -23.66 74.86 7.58
N LYS A 11 -23.73 75.97 8.34
CA LYS A 11 -23.16 77.27 7.92
C LYS A 11 -21.62 77.31 8.00
N GLU A 12 -21.01 76.42 8.78
CA GLU A 12 -19.55 76.36 8.95
C GLU A 12 -18.83 75.54 7.86
N LEU A 13 -19.57 74.88 6.97
CA LEU A 13 -18.99 74.19 5.82
C LEU A 13 -18.61 75.20 4.74
N PRO A 14 -17.36 75.19 4.24
CA PRO A 14 -16.97 76.09 3.16
C PRO A 14 -17.85 75.78 1.93
N LEU A 15 -18.42 76.83 1.32
CA LEU A 15 -19.28 76.83 0.13
C LEU A 15 -20.79 76.66 0.33
N VAL A 16 -21.31 76.43 1.55
CA VAL A 16 -22.78 76.36 1.76
C VAL A 16 -23.50 77.67 1.39
N SER A 17 -22.83 78.82 1.54
CA SER A 17 -23.33 80.13 1.10
C SER A 17 -23.51 80.26 -0.41
N LEU A 18 -22.84 79.41 -1.20
CA LEU A 18 -22.88 79.44 -2.67
C LEU A 18 -24.05 78.63 -3.24
N PHE A 19 -24.49 77.58 -2.52
CA PHE A 19 -25.48 76.63 -3.03
C PHE A 19 -26.92 76.90 -2.56
N CYS A 20 -27.14 77.75 -1.55
CA CYS A 20 -28.49 78.07 -1.09
C CYS A 20 -28.60 79.42 -0.34
N SER A 21 -29.22 80.41 -0.97
CA SER A 21 -29.50 81.75 -0.40
C SER A 21 -30.47 81.72 0.80
N CYS A 22 -31.18 80.62 1.02
CA CYS A 22 -32.20 80.48 2.07
C CYS A 22 -31.61 80.38 3.50
N PHE A 23 -30.31 80.13 3.65
CA PHE A 23 -29.65 79.96 4.97
C PHE A 23 -29.06 81.25 5.56
N LEU A 24 -28.87 82.30 4.74
CA LEU A 24 -28.26 83.59 5.09
C LEU A 24 -29.23 84.77 4.86
N ALA A 25 -30.52 84.57 5.12
CA ALA A 25 -31.43 85.71 5.18
C ALA A 25 -31.23 86.45 6.51
N ASP A 26 -30.25 87.36 6.57
CA ASP A 26 -30.20 88.41 7.60
C ASP A 26 -31.04 89.60 7.14
N PRO A 27 -32.12 89.98 7.87
CA PRO A 27 -33.03 91.02 7.46
C PRO A 27 -32.60 92.36 8.05
N LEU A 28 -31.43 92.89 7.70
CA LEU A 28 -31.11 94.30 7.94
C LEU A 28 -29.81 94.68 7.22
N ASN A 29 -29.92 95.42 6.11
CA ASN A 29 -29.21 96.70 5.88
C ASN A 29 -29.31 97.07 4.38
N LYS A 30 -30.29 97.91 4.05
CA LYS A 30 -30.34 98.68 2.80
C LYS A 30 -29.61 99.99 3.05
N SER A 31 -28.48 100.23 2.39
CA SER A 31 -28.02 101.56 1.93
C SER A 31 -26.83 101.34 0.98
N SER A 32 -26.98 101.62 -0.32
CA SER A 32 -26.78 102.91 -1.01
C SER A 32 -25.37 103.06 -1.61
N TYR A 33 -25.28 102.83 -2.92
CA TYR A 33 -24.38 103.43 -3.93
C TYR A 33 -22.92 103.81 -3.58
N LYS A 34 -21.97 103.23 -4.32
CA LYS A 34 -21.19 103.93 -5.38
C LYS A 34 -20.33 102.98 -6.21
N TYR A 35 -20.31 103.24 -7.51
CA TYR A 35 -19.45 102.66 -8.53
C TYR A 35 -18.10 103.39 -8.49
N GLU A 36 -16.99 102.66 -8.39
CA GLU A 36 -15.68 103.07 -8.92
C GLU A 36 -14.88 101.80 -9.21
N ALA A 37 -14.18 101.84 -10.33
CA ALA A 37 -13.64 100.69 -11.05
C ALA A 37 -12.48 100.01 -10.34
N ASP A 38 -12.50 98.67 -10.29
CA ASP A 38 -11.29 97.90 -10.50
C ASP A 38 -11.61 96.54 -11.11
N THR A 39 -10.74 96.11 -11.99
CA THR A 39 -10.95 95.12 -13.05
C THR A 39 -11.32 93.73 -12.53
N VAL A 40 -12.55 93.26 -12.81
CA VAL A 40 -12.74 91.85 -13.14
C VAL A 40 -12.80 91.80 -14.65
N ASP A 41 -11.71 91.30 -15.23
CA ASP A 41 -11.60 91.03 -16.65
C ASP A 41 -12.78 90.15 -17.10
N LEU A 42 -13.81 90.77 -17.65
CA LEU A 42 -14.97 90.10 -18.25
C LEU A 42 -14.61 89.39 -19.56
N ASN A 43 -13.32 89.39 -19.94
CA ASN A 43 -12.79 88.66 -21.08
C ASN A 43 -12.63 87.13 -20.86
N TRP A 44 -13.11 86.58 -19.73
CA TRP A 44 -13.17 85.12 -19.53
C TRP A 44 -14.58 84.50 -19.69
N CYS A 45 -15.60 85.27 -20.06
CA CYS A 45 -16.95 84.73 -20.26
C CYS A 45 -17.60 85.18 -21.57
N VAL A 46 -16.81 85.23 -22.65
CA VAL A 46 -17.34 85.07 -24.00
C VAL A 46 -17.01 83.64 -24.41
N ILE A 47 -17.88 82.67 -24.12
CA ILE A 47 -17.78 81.34 -24.71
C ILE A 47 -18.23 81.51 -26.18
N SER A 48 -17.32 81.96 -27.04
CA SER A 48 -17.58 82.14 -28.48
C SER A 48 -17.92 80.82 -29.19
N ASP A 49 -17.68 79.68 -28.52
CA ASP A 49 -17.69 78.34 -29.11
C ASP A 49 -18.63 77.35 -28.36
N MET A 50 -19.73 77.81 -27.74
CA MET A 50 -20.74 76.92 -27.15
C MET A 50 -21.69 76.42 -28.23
N GLU A 51 -21.53 75.15 -28.64
CA GLU A 51 -22.42 74.50 -29.60
C GLU A 51 -23.40 73.57 -28.87
N VAL A 52 -24.70 73.71 -29.18
CA VAL A 52 -25.76 72.84 -28.62
C VAL A 52 -26.41 72.08 -29.77
N ILE A 53 -26.22 70.76 -29.80
CA ILE A 53 -26.80 69.86 -30.78
C ILE A 53 -28.03 69.21 -30.14
N GLU A 54 -29.22 69.59 -30.59
CA GLU A 54 -30.46 68.95 -30.13
C GLU A 54 -30.52 67.50 -30.61
N LEU A 55 -30.69 66.55 -29.67
CA LEU A 55 -30.74 65.12 -29.99
C LEU A 55 -32.17 64.65 -30.15
N ASN A 56 -32.97 64.71 -29.09
CA ASN A 56 -34.35 64.20 -29.09
C ASN A 56 -35.26 65.02 -28.18
N LYS A 57 -36.53 65.13 -28.58
CA LYS A 57 -37.60 65.73 -27.77
C LYS A 57 -38.75 64.73 -27.68
N CYS A 58 -39.13 64.39 -26.46
CA CYS A 58 -40.26 63.51 -26.17
C CYS A 58 -41.18 64.14 -25.12
N THR A 59 -42.34 63.54 -24.87
CA THR A 59 -43.33 64.07 -23.93
C THR A 59 -42.78 64.18 -22.49
N SER A 60 -41.81 63.34 -22.14
CA SER A 60 -41.19 63.33 -20.81
C SER A 60 -39.96 64.22 -20.69
N GLY A 61 -39.44 64.80 -21.78
CA GLY A 61 -38.29 65.69 -21.71
C GLY A 61 -37.58 65.94 -23.03
N GLN A 62 -36.44 66.62 -22.94
CA GLN A 62 -35.61 66.97 -24.08
C GLN A 62 -34.16 66.63 -23.77
N SER A 63 -33.42 66.10 -24.74
CA SER A 63 -31.99 65.84 -24.65
C SER A 63 -31.24 66.57 -25.76
N PHE A 64 -30.06 67.06 -25.40
CA PHE A 64 -29.15 67.78 -26.28
C PHE A 64 -27.72 67.54 -25.81
N GLU A 65 -26.79 67.61 -26.75
CA GLU A 65 -25.35 67.56 -26.50
C GLU A 65 -24.80 68.99 -26.49
N VAL A 66 -23.99 69.32 -25.49
CA VAL A 66 -23.35 70.64 -25.38
C VAL A 66 -21.85 70.46 -25.53
N ILE A 67 -21.29 71.07 -26.57
CA ILE A 67 -19.85 71.08 -26.86
C ILE A 67 -19.34 72.47 -26.51
N LEU A 68 -18.53 72.55 -25.46
CA LEU A 68 -17.89 73.80 -25.01
C LEU A 68 -16.55 74.05 -25.71
N LYS A 69 -15.96 73.00 -26.26
CA LYS A 69 -14.71 73.01 -27.03
C LYS A 69 -14.71 71.78 -27.95
N PRO A 70 -14.55 71.95 -29.27
CA PRO A 70 -14.45 70.81 -30.18
C PRO A 70 -13.21 69.95 -29.82
N PRO A 71 -13.24 68.64 -30.09
CA PRO A 71 -12.11 67.77 -29.83
C PRO A 71 -10.86 68.33 -30.52
N SER A 72 -9.74 68.39 -29.80
CA SER A 72 -8.49 68.98 -30.33
C SER A 72 -7.82 68.10 -31.40
N PHE A 73 -8.40 66.93 -31.69
CA PHE A 73 -7.96 65.97 -32.68
C PHE A 73 -9.22 65.45 -33.40
N ASP A 74 -9.33 65.71 -34.71
CA ASP A 74 -10.44 65.26 -35.57
C ASP A 74 -10.40 63.76 -35.90
N GLY A 75 -9.40 63.03 -35.38
CA GLY A 75 -9.30 61.59 -35.57
C GLY A 75 -10.07 60.81 -34.50
N VAL A 76 -10.63 59.67 -34.90
CA VAL A 76 -11.18 58.65 -34.00
C VAL A 76 -10.15 58.34 -32.91
N PRO A 77 -10.54 58.18 -31.63
CA PRO A 77 -9.62 57.79 -30.57
C PRO A 77 -8.84 56.56 -31.03
N GLU A 78 -7.52 56.69 -31.12
CA GLU A 78 -6.62 55.58 -31.49
C GLU A 78 -6.53 54.64 -30.27
N PHE A 79 -7.64 53.98 -29.96
CA PHE A 79 -7.75 53.02 -28.89
C PHE A 79 -6.95 51.79 -29.32
N ASN A 80 -5.68 51.74 -28.91
CA ASN A 80 -4.72 50.64 -29.04
C ASN A 80 -5.26 49.43 -29.82
N ALA A 81 -5.28 49.55 -31.14
CA ALA A 81 -5.62 48.45 -32.06
C ALA A 81 -4.59 47.30 -31.98
N SER A 82 -3.57 47.44 -31.13
CA SER A 82 -2.55 46.46 -30.79
C SER A 82 -3.03 45.37 -29.83
N LEU A 83 -4.20 45.50 -29.18
CA LEU A 83 -4.87 44.36 -28.59
C LEU A 83 -5.79 43.74 -29.65
N PRO A 84 -5.47 42.55 -30.19
CA PRO A 84 -6.41 41.82 -31.01
C PRO A 84 -7.69 41.71 -30.18
N ARG A 85 -8.84 42.15 -30.71
CA ARG A 85 -10.13 41.75 -30.15
C ARG A 85 -10.09 40.23 -30.04
N ARG A 86 -9.89 39.73 -28.82
CA ARG A 86 -9.94 38.29 -28.56
C ARG A 86 -11.31 37.87 -29.05
N ARG A 87 -11.35 36.94 -30.01
CA ARG A 87 -12.63 36.38 -30.43
C ARG A 87 -13.29 35.83 -29.18
N ASP A 88 -14.57 36.15 -29.02
CA ASP A 88 -15.36 35.56 -27.95
C ASP A 88 -15.35 34.04 -28.16
N PRO A 89 -15.01 33.25 -27.13
CA PRO A 89 -14.91 31.81 -27.26
C PRO A 89 -16.25 31.23 -27.68
N SER A 90 -16.24 30.26 -28.59
CA SER A 90 -17.45 29.58 -29.03
C SER A 90 -18.03 28.72 -27.89
N LEU A 91 -19.32 28.38 -27.97
CA LEU A 91 -19.97 27.52 -26.99
C LEU A 91 -19.21 26.18 -26.81
N GLU A 92 -18.69 25.63 -27.90
CA GLU A 92 -17.96 24.37 -27.91
C GLU A 92 -16.58 24.48 -27.24
N GLU A 93 -15.88 25.61 -27.40
CA GLU A 93 -14.63 25.88 -26.67
C GLU A 93 -14.87 26.04 -25.16
N ILE A 94 -16.00 26.63 -24.77
CA ILE A 94 -16.41 26.77 -23.36
C ILE A 94 -16.74 25.38 -22.79
N GLN A 95 -17.55 24.59 -23.47
CA GLN A 95 -17.90 23.22 -23.06
C GLN A 95 -16.65 22.36 -22.89
N LYS A 96 -15.75 22.36 -23.87
CA LYS A 96 -14.49 21.62 -23.79
C LYS A 96 -13.64 22.00 -22.57
N LYS A 97 -13.62 23.27 -22.18
CA LYS A 97 -12.89 23.71 -20.97
C LYS A 97 -13.58 23.24 -19.68
N LEU A 98 -14.91 23.23 -19.65
CA LEU A 98 -15.69 22.71 -18.52
C LEU A 98 -15.52 21.21 -18.37
N GLU A 99 -15.62 20.45 -19.46
CA GLU A 99 -15.38 19.01 -19.49
C GLU A 99 -13.95 18.68 -19.05
N ALA A 100 -12.94 19.39 -19.57
CA ALA A 100 -11.56 19.19 -19.13
C ALA A 100 -11.37 19.45 -17.62
N ALA A 101 -12.12 20.39 -17.04
CA ALA A 101 -12.10 20.62 -15.59
C ALA A 101 -12.84 19.51 -14.82
N GLU A 102 -13.90 18.96 -15.38
CA GLU A 102 -14.62 17.82 -14.81
C GLU A 102 -13.77 16.55 -14.83
N GLU A 103 -13.11 16.25 -15.94
CA GLU A 103 -12.22 15.10 -16.05
C GLU A 103 -11.05 15.18 -15.07
N ARG A 104 -10.51 16.38 -14.82
CA ARG A 104 -9.51 16.56 -13.75
C ARG A 104 -10.05 16.26 -12.36
N ARG A 105 -11.31 16.62 -12.06
CA ARG A 105 -11.96 16.27 -10.78
C ARG A 105 -12.18 14.76 -10.67
N LYS A 106 -12.73 14.13 -11.71
CA LYS A 106 -12.95 12.68 -11.77
C LYS A 106 -11.65 11.90 -11.62
N TYR A 107 -10.57 12.37 -12.25
CA TYR A 107 -9.26 11.76 -12.14
C TYR A 107 -8.74 11.79 -10.70
N GLN A 108 -8.84 12.92 -10.01
CA GLN A 108 -8.43 13.03 -8.60
C GLN A 108 -9.27 12.12 -7.69
N GLU A 109 -10.57 12.04 -7.93
CA GLU A 109 -11.46 11.13 -7.20
C GLU A 109 -11.11 9.66 -7.47
N ALA A 110 -10.85 9.29 -8.72
CA ALA A 110 -10.45 7.95 -9.10
C ALA A 110 -9.12 7.53 -8.46
N GLU A 111 -8.12 8.42 -8.43
CA GLU A 111 -6.84 8.15 -7.76
C GLU A 111 -7.03 7.99 -6.24
N LEU A 112 -7.88 8.81 -5.62
CA LEU A 112 -8.21 8.64 -4.20
C LEU A 112 -8.89 7.29 -3.94
N LEU A 113 -9.88 6.92 -4.76
CA LEU A 113 -10.58 5.65 -4.65
C LEU A 113 -9.65 4.46 -4.87
N LYS A 114 -8.70 4.57 -5.81
CA LYS A 114 -7.66 3.57 -6.04
C LYS A 114 -6.80 3.36 -4.80
N HIS A 115 -6.29 4.42 -4.19
CA HIS A 115 -5.52 4.31 -2.95
C HIS A 115 -6.34 3.74 -1.77
N LEU A 116 -7.63 4.04 -1.70
CA LEU A 116 -8.52 3.43 -0.71
C LEU A 116 -8.71 1.93 -0.99
N ALA A 117 -8.85 1.52 -2.25
CA ALA A 117 -8.96 0.13 -2.64
C ALA A 117 -7.67 -0.66 -2.33
N GLU A 118 -6.50 -0.08 -2.63
CA GLU A 118 -5.17 -0.63 -2.26
C GLU A 118 -5.06 -0.84 -0.74
N LYS A 119 -5.50 0.12 0.08
CA LYS A 119 -5.53 -0.04 1.55
C LYS A 119 -6.44 -1.18 2.00
N ARG A 120 -7.64 -1.28 1.40
CA ARG A 120 -8.58 -2.39 1.70
C ARG A 120 -8.00 -3.74 1.32
N GLU A 121 -7.24 -3.80 0.23
CA GLU A 121 -6.55 -5.01 -0.20
C GLU A 121 -5.45 -5.40 0.78
N HIS A 122 -4.61 -4.44 1.17
CA HIS A 122 -3.58 -4.67 2.17
C HIS A 122 -4.15 -5.14 3.52
N GLU A 123 -5.26 -4.56 3.99
CA GLU A 123 -5.96 -5.03 5.20
C GLU A 123 -6.37 -6.51 5.08
N ARG A 124 -6.87 -6.95 3.91
CA ARG A 124 -7.21 -8.36 3.65
C ARG A 124 -5.97 -9.25 3.64
N GLU A 125 -4.90 -8.82 2.97
CA GLU A 125 -3.63 -9.56 2.91
C GLU A 125 -3.03 -9.77 4.31
N VAL A 126 -3.07 -8.75 5.17
CA VAL A 126 -2.56 -8.86 6.55
C VAL A 126 -3.34 -9.90 7.34
N ILE A 127 -4.68 -9.90 7.25
CA ILE A 127 -5.52 -10.90 7.93
C ILE A 127 -5.24 -12.30 7.37
N GLN A 128 -5.18 -12.44 6.04
CA GLN A 128 -4.90 -13.72 5.40
C GLN A 128 -3.52 -14.26 5.79
N LYS A 129 -2.50 -13.41 5.82
CA LYS A 129 -1.14 -13.76 6.22
C LYS A 129 -1.10 -14.23 7.67
N ALA A 130 -1.80 -13.56 8.59
CA ALA A 130 -1.87 -14.00 9.98
C ALA A 130 -2.50 -15.40 10.12
N ILE A 131 -3.55 -15.69 9.34
CA ILE A 131 -4.18 -17.02 9.31
C ILE A 131 -3.21 -18.06 8.72
N GLU A 132 -2.53 -17.73 7.63
CA GLU A 132 -1.59 -18.63 6.97
C GLU A 132 -0.38 -18.96 7.85
N GLU A 133 0.19 -17.97 8.53
CA GLU A 133 1.29 -18.18 9.47
C GLU A 133 0.87 -19.08 10.65
N ASN A 134 -0.33 -18.87 11.19
CA ASN A 134 -0.87 -19.75 12.24
C ASN A 134 -1.07 -21.19 11.74
N ASN A 135 -1.60 -21.37 10.54
CA ASN A 135 -1.77 -22.69 9.93
C ASN A 135 -0.43 -23.37 9.68
N ASN A 136 0.57 -22.63 9.20
CA ASN A 136 1.92 -23.12 8.99
C ASN A 136 2.58 -23.53 10.30
N PHE A 137 2.40 -22.76 11.38
CA PHE A 137 2.88 -23.14 12.71
C PHE A 137 2.29 -24.47 13.18
N ILE A 138 0.97 -24.62 13.06
CA ILE A 138 0.27 -25.87 13.44
C ILE A 138 0.79 -27.05 12.60
N LYS A 139 0.96 -26.86 11.28
CA LYS A 139 1.47 -27.89 10.38
C LYS A 139 2.90 -28.31 10.76
N MET A 140 3.81 -27.36 10.93
CA MET A 140 5.19 -27.64 11.32
C MET A 140 5.27 -28.33 12.70
N ALA A 141 4.46 -27.89 13.66
CA ALA A 141 4.40 -28.52 14.98
C ALA A 141 3.94 -29.98 14.89
N LYS A 142 2.90 -30.25 14.07
CA LYS A 142 2.39 -31.61 13.82
C LYS A 142 3.43 -32.50 13.15
N GLU A 143 4.08 -32.01 12.10
CA GLU A 143 5.12 -32.76 11.38
C GLU A 143 6.32 -33.07 12.28
N LYS A 144 6.77 -32.08 13.06
CA LYS A 144 7.88 -32.26 14.01
C LYS A 144 7.54 -33.27 15.09
N LEU A 145 6.32 -33.27 15.61
CA LEU A 145 5.86 -34.28 16.58
C LEU A 145 5.85 -35.66 15.94
N ALA A 146 5.27 -35.81 14.76
CA ALA A 146 5.23 -37.09 14.04
C ALA A 146 6.64 -37.64 13.80
N GLN A 147 7.57 -36.80 13.34
CA GLN A 147 8.97 -37.18 13.14
C GLN A 147 9.65 -37.63 14.45
N LYS A 148 9.38 -36.94 15.57
CA LYS A 148 9.94 -37.31 16.88
C LYS A 148 9.37 -38.63 17.39
N MET A 149 8.09 -38.89 17.15
CA MET A 149 7.46 -40.16 17.52
C MET A 149 8.01 -41.33 16.71
N GLU A 150 8.20 -41.15 15.40
CA GLU A 150 8.78 -42.21 14.57
C GLU A 150 10.24 -42.48 14.95
N SER A 151 11.06 -41.44 15.11
CA SER A 151 12.44 -41.60 15.56
C SER A 151 12.52 -42.25 16.95
N ASN A 152 11.61 -41.92 17.88
CA ASN A 152 11.56 -42.57 19.19
C ASN A 152 11.24 -44.06 19.07
N LYS A 153 10.28 -44.41 18.20
CA LYS A 153 9.88 -45.79 17.94
C LYS A 153 11.02 -46.59 17.29
N GLU A 154 11.64 -46.07 16.25
CA GLU A 154 12.81 -46.68 15.59
C GLU A 154 13.95 -46.89 16.59
N ASN A 155 14.26 -45.90 17.43
CA ASN A 155 15.29 -46.03 18.46
C ASN A 155 14.94 -47.12 19.48
N ARG A 156 13.68 -47.21 19.91
CA ARG A 156 13.22 -48.26 20.83
C ARG A 156 13.33 -49.64 20.20
N GLU A 157 12.94 -49.78 18.94
CA GLU A 157 13.04 -51.02 18.18
C GLU A 157 14.49 -51.44 17.96
N ALA A 158 15.37 -50.50 17.59
CA ALA A 158 16.81 -50.76 17.46
C ALA A 158 17.45 -51.21 18.79
N HIS A 159 17.09 -50.57 19.91
CA HIS A 159 17.56 -50.99 21.23
C HIS A 159 17.08 -52.39 21.61
N LEU A 160 15.81 -52.72 21.33
CA LEU A 160 15.27 -54.05 21.58
C LEU A 160 15.92 -55.10 20.66
N ALA A 161 16.09 -54.79 19.38
CA ALA A 161 16.75 -55.67 18.41
C ALA A 161 18.20 -55.98 18.83
N ALA A 162 18.97 -54.96 19.20
CA ALA A 162 20.34 -55.13 19.70
C ALA A 162 20.40 -55.94 21.00
N MET A 163 19.40 -55.80 21.88
CA MET A 163 19.31 -56.63 23.09
C MET A 163 19.01 -58.10 22.77
N LEU A 164 18.08 -58.35 21.85
CA LEU A 164 17.69 -59.69 21.42
C LEU A 164 18.84 -60.40 20.69
N GLU A 165 19.56 -59.70 19.82
CA GLU A 165 20.73 -60.21 19.10
C GLU A 165 21.82 -60.68 20.07
N ARG A 166 22.19 -59.84 21.06
CA ARG A 166 23.15 -60.22 22.12
C ARG A 166 22.71 -61.44 22.93
N LEU A 167 21.41 -61.63 23.12
CA LEU A 167 20.89 -62.83 23.79
C LEU A 167 20.95 -64.06 22.88
N GLN A 168 20.64 -63.91 21.59
CA GLN A 168 20.72 -64.97 20.60
C GLN A 168 22.17 -65.46 20.39
N GLU A 169 23.15 -64.57 20.39
CA GLU A 169 24.57 -64.91 20.36
C GLU A 169 24.98 -65.75 21.59
N LYS A 170 24.50 -65.40 22.79
CA LYS A 170 24.74 -66.18 24.02
C LYS A 170 24.15 -67.58 23.92
N VAL A 171 22.93 -67.73 23.39
CA VAL A 171 22.32 -69.05 23.20
C VAL A 171 23.08 -69.87 22.15
N SER A 172 23.50 -69.23 21.05
CA SER A 172 24.21 -69.88 19.94
C SER A 172 25.62 -70.31 20.34
N SER A 173 26.33 -69.50 21.12
CA SER A 173 27.65 -69.85 21.69
C SER A 173 27.54 -71.03 22.65
N LEU A 174 26.61 -71.01 23.61
CA LEU A 174 26.36 -72.16 24.50
C LEU A 174 25.96 -73.43 23.73
N GLY A 175 25.15 -73.31 22.68
CA GLY A 175 24.79 -74.44 21.81
C GLY A 175 25.97 -74.99 21.01
N SER A 176 26.93 -74.13 20.66
CA SER A 176 28.17 -74.52 19.98
C SER A 176 29.14 -75.19 20.96
N GLU A 177 29.29 -74.66 22.16
CA GLU A 177 30.08 -75.28 23.25
C GLU A 177 29.56 -76.68 23.61
N ARG A 178 28.23 -76.84 23.77
CA ARG A 178 27.62 -78.15 24.04
C ARG A 178 27.87 -79.14 22.90
N ARG A 179 27.79 -78.68 21.64
CA ARG A 179 28.10 -79.54 20.47
C ARG A 179 29.56 -79.94 20.45
N LEU A 180 30.49 -79.02 20.73
CA LEU A 180 31.92 -79.33 20.82
C LEU A 180 32.22 -80.34 21.94
N LEU A 181 31.62 -80.18 23.11
CA LEU A 181 31.75 -81.15 24.21
C LEU A 181 31.17 -82.53 23.83
N GLY A 182 30.04 -82.57 23.13
CA GLY A 182 29.48 -83.81 22.60
C GLY A 182 30.40 -84.51 21.61
N LEU A 183 31.00 -83.76 20.68
CA LEU A 183 32.00 -84.27 19.74
C LEU A 183 33.26 -84.78 20.45
N PHE A 184 33.72 -84.07 21.49
CA PHE A 184 34.87 -84.50 22.31
C PHE A 184 34.60 -85.82 23.04
N LEU A 185 33.42 -85.97 23.66
CA LEU A 185 33.01 -87.22 24.32
C LEU A 185 32.89 -88.37 23.31
N LEU A 186 32.31 -88.13 22.13
CA LEU A 186 32.24 -89.13 21.06
C LEU A 186 33.63 -89.60 20.62
N TRP A 187 34.57 -88.66 20.47
CA TRP A 187 35.96 -88.98 20.13
C TRP A 187 36.62 -89.86 21.19
N GLN A 188 36.46 -89.53 22.48
CA GLN A 188 36.97 -90.37 23.59
C GLN A 188 36.38 -91.79 23.60
N VAL A 189 35.09 -91.94 23.27
CA VAL A 189 34.44 -93.26 23.18
C VAL A 189 34.98 -94.06 22.00
N MET A 190 35.24 -93.42 20.85
CA MET A 190 35.87 -94.07 19.69
C MET A 190 37.32 -94.48 19.96
N ASP A 191 38.09 -93.67 20.69
CA ASP A 191 39.44 -94.03 21.14
C ASP A 191 39.41 -95.25 22.08
N LEU A 192 38.49 -95.27 23.05
CA LEU A 192 38.31 -96.42 23.94
C LEU A 192 37.87 -97.69 23.20
N TYR A 193 36.97 -97.56 22.21
CA TYR A 193 36.55 -98.67 21.36
C TYR A 193 37.70 -99.20 20.50
N SER A 194 38.55 -98.31 19.97
CA SER A 194 39.75 -98.67 19.21
C SER A 194 40.79 -99.39 20.07
N ILE A 195 40.93 -99.00 21.35
CA ILE A 195 41.82 -99.66 22.32
C ILE A 195 41.26 -101.01 22.80
N SER A 196 39.94 -101.16 22.88
CA SER A 196 39.23 -102.39 23.30
C SER A 196 39.12 -103.46 22.19
N GLY A 197 39.41 -103.09 20.94
CA GLY A 197 39.09 -103.88 19.75
C GLY A 197 40.22 -104.71 19.13
N SER A 198 41.06 -105.41 19.90
CA SER A 198 41.81 -106.55 19.36
C SER A 198 41.10 -107.87 19.68
N LYS A 199 40.02 -108.16 18.94
CA LYS A 199 39.62 -109.54 18.56
C LYS A 199 38.52 -109.49 17.49
N GLN A 200 38.91 -109.90 16.29
CA GLN A 200 38.12 -110.03 15.06
C GLN A 200 36.90 -110.94 15.26
N PRO A 201 35.75 -110.66 14.61
CA PRO A 201 35.33 -111.54 13.51
C PRO A 201 34.57 -110.88 12.35
N GLN A 202 34.80 -111.48 11.17
CA GLN A 202 33.92 -111.75 10.01
C GLN A 202 32.73 -110.82 9.63
N ALA A 203 32.78 -110.43 8.35
CA ALA A 203 31.70 -110.24 7.39
C ALA A 203 30.75 -109.02 7.52
N GLY A 204 30.96 -108.06 6.61
CA GLY A 204 29.89 -107.41 5.84
C GLY A 204 29.20 -106.17 6.44
N MET A 205 28.83 -106.18 7.73
CA MET A 205 28.00 -105.10 8.31
C MET A 205 28.78 -104.05 9.12
N GLY A 206 29.92 -104.42 9.71
CA GLY A 206 30.71 -103.51 10.57
C GLY A 206 31.38 -102.34 9.82
N VAL A 207 31.81 -102.55 8.57
CA VAL A 207 32.49 -101.52 7.78
C VAL A 207 31.53 -100.42 7.35
N LEU A 208 30.27 -100.77 7.03
CA LEU A 208 29.22 -99.81 6.68
C LEU A 208 28.88 -98.89 7.86
N LEU A 209 28.73 -99.43 9.07
CA LEU A 209 28.48 -98.64 10.28
C LEU A 209 29.65 -97.70 10.61
N SER A 210 30.90 -98.16 10.49
CA SER A 210 32.07 -97.30 10.72
C SER A 210 32.19 -96.18 9.68
N GLY A 211 31.88 -96.46 8.40
CA GLY A 211 31.90 -95.46 7.33
C GLY A 211 30.74 -94.46 7.42
N TRP A 212 29.55 -94.91 7.85
CA TRP A 212 28.39 -94.04 8.08
C TRP A 212 28.67 -93.05 9.20
N VAL A 213 29.15 -93.55 10.35
CA VAL A 213 29.49 -92.72 11.51
C VAL A 213 30.60 -91.73 11.16
N LEU A 214 31.61 -92.13 10.38
CA LEU A 214 32.68 -91.21 9.95
C LEU A 214 32.16 -90.12 9.00
N ASN A 215 31.25 -90.45 8.07
CA ASN A 215 30.64 -89.47 7.17
C ASN A 215 29.71 -88.50 7.90
N GLU A 216 28.96 -88.97 8.89
CA GLU A 216 28.10 -88.15 9.74
C GLU A 216 28.94 -87.21 10.63
N PHE A 217 30.07 -87.71 11.15
CA PHE A 217 31.04 -86.92 11.91
C PHE A 217 31.69 -85.85 11.03
N HIS A 218 32.06 -86.19 9.79
CA HIS A 218 32.65 -85.24 8.84
C HIS A 218 31.63 -84.17 8.41
N GLY A 219 30.36 -84.54 8.20
CA GLY A 219 29.26 -83.61 7.93
C GLY A 219 29.01 -82.63 9.07
N MET A 220 28.98 -83.12 10.33
CA MET A 220 28.81 -82.26 11.51
C MET A 220 29.99 -81.31 11.74
N VAL A 221 31.22 -81.73 11.46
CA VAL A 221 32.41 -80.87 11.56
C VAL A 221 32.38 -79.76 10.49
N TRP A 222 31.97 -80.08 9.26
CA TRP A 222 31.86 -79.11 8.18
C TRP A 222 30.79 -78.04 8.45
N GLU A 223 29.64 -78.44 9.01
CA GLU A 223 28.54 -77.53 9.39
C GLU A 223 28.90 -76.55 10.53
N VAL A 224 29.83 -76.93 11.40
CA VAL A 224 30.34 -76.07 12.49
C VAL A 224 31.36 -75.06 11.97
N ILE A 225 32.12 -75.39 10.91
CA ILE A 225 33.09 -74.48 10.28
C ILE A 225 32.37 -73.42 9.44
N ASP A 226 31.31 -73.79 8.71
CA ASP A 226 30.60 -72.90 7.79
C ASP A 226 29.79 -71.79 8.51
N LYS A 227 29.34 -72.05 9.75
CA LYS A 227 28.65 -71.04 10.60
C LYS A 227 29.57 -69.99 11.24
N LYS A 228 30.88 -70.07 11.00
CA LYS A 228 31.89 -69.18 11.60
C LYS A 228 32.44 -68.12 10.63
N HIS A 229 31.94 -68.06 9.39
CA HIS A 229 32.37 -67.13 8.35
C HIS A 229 31.24 -66.24 7.82
#